data_AF-A0A353VSW9-F1
#
_entry.id   AF-A0A353VSW9-F1
#
_cell.length_a   1.000
_cell.length_b   1.000
_cell.length_c   1.000
_cell.angle_alpha   90.00
_cell.angle_beta   90.00
_cell.angle_gamma   90.00
#
_symmetry.space_group_name_H-M   'P 1'
#
loop_
_entity.id
_entity.type
_entity.pdbx_description
1 polymer ?
#
loop_
_entity_poly.entity_id
_entity_poly.type
_entity_poly.pdbx_seq_one_letter_code
_entity_poly.pdbx_strand_id
1 'polypeptide(L)'
;ADLSNLETFTKESCILYMNNSNVNLTVRNCAFINAPNHVILGLFRGSMYIDNNIFVNCRMEAMDVRGSDPKVNSKVDFTNNTLLFMWSFKQNLETMGYGFRFQPGTDCYLANNIFGCSMMTALDYTHIDSDRNREATRKTSVENNVFFLNRMG
;
A
#
# COMPACT_ATOMS: atom_id res chain seq x y z
N ALA A 1 5.89 28.13 0.45
CA ALA A 1 7.13 27.39 0.15
C ALA A 1 7.34 27.43 -1.36
N ASP A 2 8.59 27.48 -1.82
CA ASP A 2 8.89 27.35 -3.24
C ASP A 2 8.63 25.89 -3.68
N LEU A 3 7.56 25.67 -4.43
CA LEU A 3 7.14 24.33 -4.90
C LEU A 3 7.83 23.92 -6.21
N SER A 4 8.74 24.75 -6.73
CA SER A 4 9.51 24.44 -7.93
C SER A 4 10.68 23.48 -7.66
N ASN A 5 11.10 23.36 -6.39
CA ASN A 5 12.12 22.39 -5.99
C ASN A 5 11.50 20.99 -5.85
N LEU A 6 11.86 20.10 -6.78
CA LEU A 6 11.37 18.71 -6.86
C LEU A 6 12.13 17.73 -5.94
N GLU A 7 12.97 18.23 -5.04
CA GLU A 7 13.74 17.40 -4.10
C GLU A 7 12.84 16.54 -3.20
N THR A 8 13.27 15.29 -3.00
CA THR A 8 12.64 14.32 -2.10
C THR A 8 12.83 14.74 -0.64
N PHE A 9 11.75 14.79 0.14
CA PHE A 9 11.78 15.20 1.55
C PHE A 9 12.44 14.20 2.53
N THR A 10 12.89 13.02 2.09
CA THR A 10 13.31 11.92 2.97
C THR A 10 14.26 10.93 2.28
N LYS A 11 15.28 10.47 3.01
CA LYS A 11 16.16 9.35 2.61
C LYS A 11 15.94 8.12 3.50
N GLU A 12 15.00 8.20 4.43
CA GLU A 12 14.67 7.19 5.42
C GLU A 12 13.95 6.00 4.77
N SER A 13 14.11 4.82 5.37
CA SER A 13 13.53 3.57 4.88
C SER A 13 12.06 3.41 5.28
N CYS A 14 11.38 2.46 4.63
CA CYS A 14 10.07 2.00 5.06
C CYS A 14 10.10 1.38 6.47
N ILE A 15 8.95 1.27 7.12
CA ILE A 15 8.84 0.72 8.49
C ILE A 15 9.05 -0.79 8.49
N LEU A 16 8.36 -1.51 7.61
CA LEU A 16 8.51 -2.95 7.41
C LEU A 16 8.94 -3.23 5.97
N TYR A 17 10.12 -3.83 5.80
CA TYR A 17 10.67 -4.16 4.49
C TYR A 17 10.77 -5.67 4.28
N MET A 18 10.18 -6.17 3.19
CA MET A 18 10.27 -7.57 2.77
C MET A 18 11.32 -7.71 1.67
N ASN A 19 12.47 -8.29 2.02
CA ASN A 19 13.57 -8.51 1.08
C ASN A 19 13.49 -9.90 0.45
N ASN A 20 12.56 -10.09 -0.49
CA ASN A 20 12.27 -11.38 -1.14
C ASN A 20 12.05 -12.52 -0.12
N SER A 21 11.34 -12.20 0.96
CA SER A 21 11.18 -13.09 2.11
C SER A 21 10.10 -14.14 1.86
N ASN A 22 10.30 -15.36 2.37
CA ASN A 22 9.23 -16.37 2.44
C ASN A 22 8.67 -16.36 3.86
N VAL A 23 7.51 -15.74 4.04
CA VAL A 23 7.00 -15.38 5.37
C VAL A 23 5.47 -15.39 5.42
N ASN A 24 4.94 -15.83 6.56
CA ASN A 24 3.57 -15.57 6.95
C ASN A 24 3.60 -14.48 8.03
N LEU A 25 3.17 -13.27 7.68
CA LEU A 25 3.23 -12.10 8.55
C LEU A 25 1.83 -11.74 9.05
N THR A 26 1.72 -11.39 10.33
CA THR A 26 0.52 -10.77 10.89
C THR A 26 0.89 -9.47 11.59
N VAL A 27 0.20 -8.40 11.23
CA VAL A 27 0.31 -7.09 11.87
C VAL A 27 -1.09 -6.71 12.33
N ARG A 28 -1.27 -6.57 13.65
CA ARG A 28 -2.58 -6.26 14.20
C ARG A 28 -2.55 -5.38 15.43
N ASN A 29 -3.61 -4.59 15.60
CA ASN A 29 -3.79 -3.69 16.74
C ASN A 29 -2.61 -2.70 16.92
N CYS A 30 -2.00 -2.30 15.81
CA CYS A 30 -0.85 -1.39 15.80
C CYS A 30 -1.22 -0.01 15.26
N ALA A 31 -0.39 0.98 15.60
CA ALA A 31 -0.48 2.33 15.04
C ALA A 31 0.85 2.69 14.35
N PHE A 32 0.75 3.11 13.10
CA PHE A 32 1.83 3.62 12.28
C PHE A 32 1.59 5.11 12.07
N ILE A 33 2.45 5.95 12.63
CA ILE A 33 2.24 7.40 12.67
C ILE A 33 3.52 8.08 12.16
N ASN A 34 3.37 9.08 11.28
CA ASN A 34 4.47 9.88 10.75
C ASN A 34 5.53 9.05 10.01
N ALA A 35 5.11 8.02 9.25
CA ALA A 35 6.06 7.22 8.48
C ALA A 35 6.70 8.07 7.36
N PRO A 36 8.04 8.15 7.30
CA PRO A 36 8.71 9.03 6.35
C PRO A 36 8.73 8.48 4.91
N ASN A 37 8.45 7.19 4.76
CA ASN A 37 8.42 6.43 3.52
C ASN A 37 7.21 5.47 3.58
N HIS A 38 7.10 4.50 2.66
CA HIS A 38 6.12 3.42 2.71
C HIS A 38 6.06 2.80 4.11
N VAL A 39 4.88 2.37 4.55
CA VAL A 39 4.78 1.67 5.83
C VAL A 39 5.21 0.21 5.67
N ILE A 40 4.56 -0.51 4.75
CA ILE A 40 4.89 -1.91 4.43
C ILE A 40 5.29 -1.99 2.95
N LEU A 41 6.53 -2.39 2.68
CA LEU A 41 7.09 -2.43 1.33
C LEU A 41 7.82 -3.75 1.07
N GLY A 42 7.73 -4.26 -0.15
CA GLY A 42 8.75 -5.16 -0.69
C GLY A 42 8.22 -6.34 -1.48
N LEU A 43 9.02 -7.40 -1.51
CA LEU A 43 8.81 -8.59 -2.32
C LEU A 43 8.71 -9.82 -1.41
N PHE A 44 7.69 -10.65 -1.55
CA PHE A 44 7.48 -11.79 -0.64
C PHE A 44 6.76 -13.00 -1.24
N ARG A 45 6.89 -14.14 -0.56
CA ARG A 45 6.05 -15.35 -0.70
C ARG A 45 5.38 -15.65 0.63
N GLY A 46 4.18 -16.23 0.57
CA GLY A 46 3.38 -16.59 1.75
C GLY A 46 2.13 -15.72 1.87
N SER A 47 1.75 -15.39 3.11
CA SER A 47 0.53 -14.62 3.41
C SER A 47 0.79 -13.46 4.36
N MET A 48 0.11 -12.34 4.15
CA MET A 48 0.07 -11.22 5.08
C MET A 48 -1.35 -10.99 5.59
N TYR A 49 -1.49 -10.83 6.90
CA TYR A 49 -2.73 -10.44 7.56
C TYR A 49 -2.50 -9.11 8.26
N ILE A 50 -3.05 -8.03 7.71
CA ILE A 50 -2.91 -6.66 8.20
C ILE A 50 -4.28 -6.21 8.70
N ASP A 51 -4.51 -6.32 9.99
CA ASP A 51 -5.86 -6.25 10.57
C ASP A 51 -5.95 -5.29 11.76
N ASN A 52 -6.97 -4.42 11.77
CA ASN A 52 -7.24 -3.50 12.88
C ASN A 52 -6.04 -2.60 13.24
N ASN A 53 -5.42 -1.98 12.24
CA ASN A 53 -4.33 -1.02 12.42
C ASN A 53 -4.73 0.40 12.05
N ILE A 54 -3.99 1.37 12.58
CA ILE A 54 -4.14 2.79 12.27
C ILE A 54 -2.89 3.25 11.52
N PHE A 55 -3.07 3.92 10.38
CA PHE A 55 -2.02 4.54 9.58
C PHE A 55 -2.34 6.03 9.45
N VAL A 56 -1.50 6.90 10.02
CA VAL A 56 -1.77 8.34 10.07
C VAL A 56 -0.53 9.14 9.68
N ASN A 57 -0.71 10.08 8.76
CA ASN A 57 0.36 10.99 8.33
C ASN A 57 1.58 10.22 7.78
N CYS A 58 1.33 9.20 6.97
CA CYS A 58 2.37 8.39 6.35
C CYS A 58 2.65 8.89 4.93
N ARG A 59 3.91 8.81 4.49
CA ARG A 59 4.26 9.12 3.10
C ARG A 59 4.20 7.89 2.21
N MET A 60 4.12 8.12 0.91
CA MET A 60 4.09 7.13 -0.15
C MET A 60 2.85 6.22 -0.09
N GLU A 61 2.90 5.06 0.57
CA GLU A 61 1.79 4.12 0.64
C GLU A 61 1.78 3.41 1.99
N ALA A 62 0.60 3.04 2.50
CA ALA A 62 0.57 2.18 3.68
C ALA A 62 1.04 0.75 3.32
N MET A 63 0.76 0.29 2.11
CA MET A 63 1.20 -1.02 1.64
C MET A 63 1.48 -1.05 0.14
N ASP A 64 2.68 -1.51 -0.19
CA ASP A 64 3.15 -1.82 -1.54
C ASP A 64 3.97 -3.12 -1.49
N VAL A 65 3.29 -4.27 -1.63
CA VAL A 65 3.97 -5.58 -1.58
C VAL A 65 3.67 -6.41 -2.80
N ARG A 66 4.71 -6.92 -3.45
CA ARG A 66 4.65 -7.74 -4.66
C ARG A 66 4.88 -9.22 -4.34
N GLY A 67 4.21 -10.11 -5.08
CA GLY A 67 4.49 -11.54 -5.02
C GLY A 67 5.78 -11.91 -5.73
N SER A 68 6.62 -12.71 -5.09
CA SER A 68 7.94 -13.08 -5.62
C SER A 68 7.98 -14.43 -6.33
N ASP A 69 6.92 -15.23 -6.21
CA ASP A 69 6.79 -16.49 -6.92
C ASP A 69 6.15 -16.24 -8.31
N PRO A 70 6.78 -16.71 -9.40
CA PRO A 70 6.26 -16.52 -10.75
C PRO A 70 5.03 -17.38 -11.07
N LYS A 71 4.71 -18.39 -10.25
CA LYS A 71 3.64 -19.37 -10.49
C LYS A 71 2.49 -19.25 -9.50
N VAL A 72 2.76 -18.79 -8.29
CA VAL A 72 1.76 -18.74 -7.22
C VAL A 72 1.67 -17.32 -6.67
N ASN A 73 0.46 -16.79 -6.56
CA ASN A 73 0.25 -15.48 -5.94
C ASN A 73 0.39 -15.57 -4.42
N SER A 74 1.05 -14.59 -3.83
CA SER A 74 1.06 -14.39 -2.38
C SER A 74 -0.29 -13.80 -1.93
N LYS A 75 -0.69 -14.05 -0.69
CA LYS A 75 -1.97 -13.56 -0.17
C LYS A 75 -1.79 -12.31 0.68
N VAL A 76 -2.69 -11.35 0.53
CA VAL A 76 -2.76 -10.16 1.38
C VAL A 76 -4.20 -9.94 1.82
N ASP A 77 -4.45 -10.11 3.10
CA ASP A 77 -5.70 -9.70 3.73
C ASP A 77 -5.44 -8.39 4.47
N PHE A 78 -6.13 -7.33 4.08
CA PHE A 78 -5.99 -5.99 4.63
C PHE A 78 -7.36 -5.51 5.11
N THR A 79 -7.64 -5.70 6.40
CA THR A 79 -9.00 -5.60 6.96
C THR A 79 -9.10 -4.69 8.16
N ASN A 80 -10.23 -4.00 8.30
CA ASN A 80 -10.57 -3.20 9.50
C ASN A 80 -9.53 -2.11 9.83
N ASN A 81 -8.74 -1.65 8.87
CA ASN A 81 -7.71 -0.63 9.10
C ASN A 81 -8.27 0.78 8.88
N THR A 82 -7.69 1.77 9.57
CA THR A 82 -7.96 3.19 9.32
C THR A 82 -6.71 3.87 8.76
N LEU A 83 -6.84 4.50 7.59
CA LEU A 83 -5.76 5.15 6.85
C LEU A 83 -6.14 6.60 6.62
N LEU A 84 -5.40 7.53 7.21
CA LEU A 84 -5.65 8.96 7.12
C LEU A 84 -4.37 9.72 6.76
N PHE A 85 -4.48 10.66 5.82
CA PHE A 85 -3.40 11.58 5.43
C PHE A 85 -2.18 10.85 4.85
N MET A 86 -2.39 10.17 3.72
CA MET A 86 -1.31 9.59 2.93
C MET A 86 -0.70 10.66 2.02
N TRP A 87 0.62 10.88 2.11
CA TRP A 87 1.28 11.98 1.44
C TRP A 87 2.19 11.56 0.28
N SER A 88 2.26 12.42 -0.74
CA SER A 88 3.35 12.41 -1.72
C SER A 88 4.71 12.56 -1.04
N PHE A 89 5.74 11.99 -1.64
CA PHE A 89 7.13 12.25 -1.20
C PHE A 89 7.71 13.54 -1.81
N LYS A 90 7.14 14.03 -2.93
CA LYS A 90 7.51 15.28 -3.60
C LYS A 90 6.75 16.47 -3.04
N GLN A 91 7.41 17.64 -3.02
CA GLN A 91 6.84 18.90 -2.54
C GLN A 91 5.64 19.38 -3.34
N ASN A 92 5.64 19.13 -4.64
CA ASN A 92 4.55 19.52 -5.54
C ASN A 92 3.31 18.59 -5.46
N LEU A 93 3.38 17.54 -4.65
CA LEU A 93 2.27 16.62 -4.38
C LEU A 93 1.76 15.84 -5.62
N GLU A 94 2.59 15.66 -6.64
CA GLU A 94 2.19 15.04 -7.91
C GLU A 94 2.46 13.54 -8.02
N THR A 95 2.98 12.87 -6.97
CA THR A 95 3.29 11.44 -7.04
C THR A 95 3.22 10.75 -5.69
N MET A 96 2.76 9.49 -5.68
CA MET A 96 2.56 8.70 -4.45
C MET A 96 1.58 9.35 -3.47
N GLY A 97 1.43 8.80 -2.26
CA GLY A 97 0.38 9.20 -1.33
C GLY A 97 -0.91 8.42 -1.57
N TYR A 98 -0.77 7.12 -1.84
CA TYR A 98 -1.91 6.21 -1.95
C TYR A 98 -2.20 5.54 -0.60
N GLY A 99 -3.46 5.14 -0.39
CA GLY A 99 -3.79 4.29 0.76
C GLY A 99 -3.17 2.91 0.62
N PHE A 100 -3.56 2.18 -0.42
CA PHE A 100 -3.09 0.83 -0.73
C PHE A 100 -2.80 0.70 -2.22
N ARG A 101 -1.67 0.07 -2.56
CA ARG A 101 -1.30 -0.19 -3.95
C ARG A 101 -1.27 -1.69 -4.25
N PHE A 102 -2.03 -2.06 -5.26
CA PHE A 102 -2.15 -3.42 -5.73
C PHE A 102 -0.98 -3.76 -6.64
N GLN A 103 -0.11 -4.68 -6.20
CA GLN A 103 1.05 -5.11 -6.98
C GLN A 103 0.88 -6.50 -7.61
N PRO A 104 1.49 -6.79 -8.77
CA PRO A 104 1.41 -8.10 -9.41
C PRO A 104 1.89 -9.26 -8.53
N GLY A 105 1.34 -10.45 -8.76
CA GLY A 105 1.68 -11.63 -7.97
C GLY A 105 1.07 -11.66 -6.56
N THR A 106 0.14 -10.77 -6.24
CA THR A 106 -0.63 -10.84 -4.99
C THR A 106 -2.12 -10.96 -5.25
N ASP A 107 -2.76 -11.85 -4.49
CA ASP A 107 -4.21 -11.93 -4.31
C ASP A 107 -4.57 -11.09 -3.09
N CYS A 108 -5.31 -10.00 -3.29
CA CYS A 108 -5.60 -9.03 -2.23
C CYS A 108 -7.08 -9.04 -1.84
N TYR A 109 -7.36 -9.17 -0.55
CA TYR A 109 -8.69 -8.97 0.01
C TYR A 109 -8.69 -7.75 0.92
N LEU A 110 -9.41 -6.70 0.51
CA LEU A 110 -9.55 -5.46 1.27
C LEU A 110 -10.97 -5.31 1.75
N ALA A 111 -11.20 -5.38 3.06
CA ALA A 111 -12.53 -5.22 3.62
C ALA A 111 -12.60 -4.36 4.86
N ASN A 112 -13.69 -3.58 4.98
CA ASN A 112 -14.04 -2.83 6.19
C ASN A 112 -12.98 -1.79 6.61
N ASN A 113 -12.16 -1.31 5.68
CA ASN A 113 -11.18 -0.28 5.97
C ASN A 113 -11.79 1.12 5.78
N ILE A 114 -11.15 2.10 6.40
CA ILE A 114 -11.43 3.52 6.22
C ILE A 114 -10.22 4.15 5.52
N PHE A 115 -10.42 4.70 4.32
CA PHE A 115 -9.41 5.44 3.58
C PHE A 115 -9.82 6.90 3.43
N GLY A 116 -9.08 7.79 4.09
CA GLY A 116 -9.38 9.20 4.15
C GLY A 116 -8.21 10.10 3.78
N CYS A 117 -8.48 11.19 3.08
CA CYS A 117 -7.52 12.29 2.91
C CYS A 117 -6.17 11.87 2.28
N SER A 118 -6.17 10.90 1.37
CA SER A 118 -4.96 10.51 0.62
C SER A 118 -4.67 11.50 -0.50
N MET A 119 -3.40 11.87 -0.67
CA MET A 119 -2.95 12.91 -1.60
C MET A 119 -3.10 12.53 -3.08
N MET A 120 -3.12 11.24 -3.42
CA MET A 120 -3.36 10.75 -4.79
C MET A 120 -4.69 10.03 -4.95
N THR A 121 -4.82 8.79 -4.47
CA THR A 121 -6.10 8.06 -4.40
C THR A 121 -6.04 7.04 -3.27
N ALA A 122 -7.19 6.58 -2.77
CA ALA A 122 -7.22 5.55 -1.74
C ALA A 122 -6.60 4.24 -2.21
N LEU A 123 -6.91 3.84 -3.44
CA LEU A 123 -6.57 2.54 -4.00
C LEU A 123 -5.95 2.72 -5.38
N ASP A 124 -4.79 2.13 -5.62
CA ASP A 124 -4.11 2.15 -6.91
C ASP A 124 -3.97 0.73 -7.49
N TYR A 125 -4.69 0.45 -8.59
CA TYR A 125 -4.66 -0.81 -9.35
C TYR A 125 -4.03 -0.60 -10.75
N THR A 126 -3.04 0.27 -10.90
CA THR A 126 -2.42 0.53 -12.21
C THR A 126 -1.28 -0.43 -12.57
N HIS A 127 -0.79 -1.22 -11.62
CA HIS A 127 0.25 -2.22 -11.88
C HIS A 127 -0.36 -3.58 -12.28
N ILE A 128 -0.16 -3.92 -13.54
CA ILE A 128 -0.64 -5.15 -14.19
C ILE A 128 0.54 -6.06 -14.50
N ASP A 129 0.39 -7.37 -14.30
CA ASP A 129 1.44 -8.31 -14.68
C ASP A 129 1.63 -8.32 -16.20
N SER A 130 2.90 -8.31 -16.64
CA SER A 130 3.24 -8.39 -18.06
C SER A 130 2.82 -9.73 -18.69
N ASP A 131 2.76 -10.80 -17.90
CA ASP A 131 2.21 -12.07 -18.34
C ASP A 131 0.69 -12.06 -18.13
N ARG A 132 -0.04 -11.92 -19.24
CA ARG A 132 -1.51 -11.92 -19.26
C ARG A 132 -2.12 -13.15 -18.60
N ASN A 133 -1.52 -14.33 -18.77
CA ASN A 133 -2.05 -15.56 -18.20
C ASN A 133 -1.90 -15.56 -16.69
N ARG A 134 -0.77 -15.04 -16.19
CA ARG A 134 -0.54 -14.86 -14.76
C ARG A 134 -1.49 -13.81 -14.17
N GLU A 135 -1.65 -12.64 -14.81
CA GLU A 135 -2.58 -11.61 -14.34
C GLU A 135 -4.02 -12.16 -14.26
N ALA A 136 -4.45 -12.96 -15.23
CA ALA A 136 -5.78 -13.56 -15.25
C ALA A 136 -6.05 -14.49 -14.04
N THR A 137 -5.01 -14.95 -13.33
CA THR A 137 -5.16 -15.75 -12.10
C THR A 137 -5.35 -14.91 -10.85
N ARG A 138 -5.11 -13.59 -10.92
CA ARG A 138 -5.14 -12.69 -9.78
C ARG A 138 -6.53 -12.55 -9.21
N LYS A 139 -6.66 -12.80 -7.91
CA LYS A 139 -7.93 -12.73 -7.17
C LYS A 139 -7.88 -11.56 -6.21
N THR A 140 -8.47 -10.45 -6.62
CA THR A 140 -8.57 -9.25 -5.80
C THR A 140 -10.04 -8.90 -5.57
N SER A 141 -10.41 -8.64 -4.32
CA SER A 141 -11.72 -8.08 -3.97
C SER A 141 -11.62 -6.94 -2.96
N VAL A 142 -12.54 -5.99 -3.07
CA VAL A 142 -12.60 -4.76 -2.28
C VAL A 142 -14.06 -4.59 -1.84
N GLU A 143 -14.32 -4.73 -0.54
CA GLU A 143 -15.68 -4.86 -0.01
C GLU A 143 -15.89 -3.98 1.23
N ASN A 144 -17.03 -3.28 1.32
CA ASN A 144 -17.46 -2.55 2.53
C ASN A 144 -16.43 -1.54 3.08
N ASN A 145 -15.57 -0.99 2.23
CA ASN A 145 -14.62 0.04 2.62
C ASN A 145 -15.26 1.44 2.53
N VAL A 146 -14.86 2.33 3.43
CA VAL A 146 -15.27 3.75 3.42
C VAL A 146 -14.18 4.58 2.78
N PHE A 147 -14.55 5.43 1.83
CA PHE A 147 -13.65 6.33 1.12
C PHE A 147 -14.13 7.78 1.25
N PHE A 148 -13.29 8.68 1.73
CA PHE A 148 -13.65 10.11 1.79
C PHE A 148 -12.45 11.02 1.59
N LEU A 149 -12.65 12.14 0.89
CA LEU A 149 -11.66 13.22 0.73
C LEU A 149 -10.29 12.77 0.20
N ASN A 150 -10.20 11.61 -0.44
CA ASN A 150 -9.02 11.25 -1.22
C ASN A 150 -9.03 12.09 -2.50
N ARG A 151 -7.87 12.58 -2.94
CA ARG A 151 -7.77 13.24 -4.25
C ARG A 151 -8.21 12.24 -5.34
N MET A 152 -8.63 12.76 -6.49
CA MET A 152 -8.62 11.97 -7.72
C MET A 152 -7.28 12.24 -8.41
N GLY A 153 -6.48 11.18 -8.54
CA GLY A 153 -5.26 11.18 -9.34
C GLY A 153 -5.55 11.27 -10.83
#